data_AF-A0A925X3M8-F1
#
_entry.id   AF-A0A925X3M8-F1
#
_cell.length_a   1.000
_cell.length_b   1.000
_cell.length_c   1.000
_cell.angle_alpha   90.00
_cell.angle_beta   90.00
_cell.angle_gamma   90.00
#
_symmetry.space_group_name_H-M   'P 1'
#
loop_
_entity.id
_entity.type
_entity.pdbx_description
1 polymer ?
#
loop_
_entity_poly.entity_id
_entity_poly.type
_entity_poly.pdbx_seq_one_letter_code
_entity_poly.pdbx_strand_id
1 'polypeptide(L)'
;MPRPAIFFDRDNTLIACDDYLGDPEQVKLIDGAADAIARARTLGFAIVVFSNQSGVARGMFGEDDVQAVNERLDQLLVSQNAQAIIDRHEYCPFHPDATVESYRQDSDRRKPGAGMIHSAADALGIDLPNSWVIGDAPRDIEAGVAAGCHTILFCDPNLSRSPAADATVRVKPDHTVNSLAQAIDVIEGDDDEHTPFAQKPAATLREKEKSDPDASSTTKSSSSRLETLAEQILYELRRSKEQPHTDFSVAKLLAGISQVISIALVFLAYLNRNETTTFGALLLFAVWVQCFTITLLIMGKQN
;
A
#
# COMPACT_ATOMS: atom_id res chain seq x y z
N MET A 1 10.71 -32.85 -6.19
CA MET A 1 10.99 -32.23 -4.89
C MET A 1 10.11 -31.00 -4.78
N PRO A 2 9.69 -30.59 -3.58
CA PRO A 2 8.99 -29.32 -3.41
C PRO A 2 9.85 -28.20 -4.00
N ARG A 3 9.22 -27.26 -4.72
CA ARG A 3 9.93 -26.14 -5.35
C ARG A 3 9.81 -24.90 -4.45
N PRO A 4 10.85 -24.08 -4.31
CA PRO A 4 10.73 -22.83 -3.57
C PRO A 4 9.84 -21.83 -4.33
N ALA A 5 9.40 -20.78 -3.64
CA ALA A 5 8.59 -19.72 -4.21
C ALA A 5 9.12 -18.33 -3.85
N ILE A 6 8.77 -17.36 -4.67
CA ILE A 6 8.82 -15.95 -4.29
C ILE A 6 7.37 -15.46 -4.16
N PHE A 7 7.07 -14.96 -2.97
CA PHE A 7 5.82 -14.33 -2.61
C PHE A 7 5.97 -12.81 -2.76
N PHE A 8 5.24 -12.23 -3.72
CA PHE A 8 5.24 -10.79 -3.96
C PHE A 8 3.98 -10.14 -3.37
N ASP A 9 4.12 -9.05 -2.61
CA ASP A 9 2.97 -8.16 -2.45
C ASP A 9 2.60 -7.59 -3.82
N ARG A 10 1.34 -7.16 -3.94
CA ARG A 10 0.82 -6.60 -5.19
C ARG A 10 1.03 -5.10 -5.23
N ASP A 11 0.36 -4.41 -4.31
CA ASP A 11 0.24 -2.95 -4.28
C ASP A 11 1.55 -2.35 -3.73
N ASN A 12 2.13 -1.40 -4.46
CA ASN A 12 3.45 -0.80 -4.21
C ASN A 12 4.63 -1.77 -4.24
N THR A 13 4.46 -2.96 -4.81
CA THR A 13 5.54 -3.93 -5.07
C THR A 13 5.56 -4.36 -6.54
N LEU A 14 4.45 -4.86 -7.09
CA LEU A 14 4.33 -5.17 -8.52
C LEU A 14 3.60 -4.07 -9.31
N ILE A 15 2.69 -3.35 -8.66
CA ILE A 15 1.92 -2.25 -9.26
C ILE A 15 1.98 -0.99 -8.41
N ALA A 16 1.96 0.18 -9.03
CA ALA A 16 1.90 1.46 -8.33
C ALA A 16 0.47 1.67 -7.78
N CYS A 17 0.36 1.99 -6.49
CA CYS A 17 -0.93 2.06 -5.82
C CYS A 17 -0.94 3.13 -4.71
N ASP A 18 -1.51 4.31 -5.01
CA ASP A 18 -1.56 5.41 -4.04
C ASP A 18 -2.63 5.20 -2.95
N ASP A 19 -3.67 4.38 -3.20
CA ASP A 19 -4.76 4.07 -2.26
C ASP A 19 -5.42 2.71 -2.56
N TYR A 20 -6.75 2.57 -2.52
CA TYR A 20 -7.45 1.34 -2.83
C TYR A 20 -7.68 1.17 -4.33
N LEU A 21 -7.11 0.12 -4.92
CA LEU A 21 -7.24 -0.16 -6.36
C LEU A 21 -8.25 -1.28 -6.63
N GLY A 22 -9.46 -0.89 -7.04
CA GLY A 22 -10.50 -1.80 -7.54
C GLY A 22 -10.77 -1.69 -9.04
N ASP A 23 -10.21 -0.68 -9.70
CA ASP A 23 -10.40 -0.47 -11.14
C ASP A 23 -9.23 -1.06 -11.93
N PRO A 24 -9.45 -2.10 -12.76
CA PRO A 24 -8.39 -2.70 -13.57
C PRO A 24 -7.76 -1.69 -14.55
N GLU A 25 -8.49 -0.68 -15.04
CA GLU A 25 -7.91 0.28 -15.99
C GLU A 25 -6.82 1.16 -15.37
N GLN A 26 -6.78 1.26 -14.05
CA GLN A 26 -5.80 2.04 -13.30
C GLN A 26 -4.54 1.25 -12.93
N VAL A 27 -4.49 -0.05 -13.23
CA VAL A 27 -3.32 -0.91 -12.96
C VAL A 27 -2.12 -0.43 -13.78
N LYS A 28 -1.04 -0.11 -13.07
CA LYS A 28 0.25 0.29 -13.66
C LYS A 28 1.36 -0.53 -13.01
N LEU A 29 2.11 -1.26 -13.82
CA LEU A 29 3.27 -2.01 -13.35
C LEU A 29 4.35 -1.06 -12.83
N ILE A 30 5.04 -1.49 -11.77
CA ILE A 30 6.29 -0.87 -11.31
C ILE A 30 7.41 -1.27 -12.26
N ASP A 31 8.40 -0.39 -12.39
CA ASP A 31 9.55 -0.60 -13.26
C ASP A 31 10.29 -1.90 -12.90
N GLY A 32 10.46 -2.77 -13.90
CA GLY A 32 11.14 -4.06 -13.75
C GLY A 32 10.30 -5.18 -13.15
N ALA A 33 9.01 -4.99 -12.88
CA ALA A 33 8.15 -6.04 -12.32
C ALA A 33 8.07 -7.30 -13.21
N ALA A 34 7.83 -7.11 -14.51
CA ALA A 34 7.76 -8.22 -15.46
C ALA A 34 9.10 -8.98 -15.57
N ASP A 35 10.22 -8.24 -15.65
CA ASP A 35 11.54 -8.84 -15.75
C ASP A 35 11.96 -9.57 -14.46
N ALA A 36 11.62 -9.03 -13.29
CA ALA A 36 11.88 -9.69 -12.02
C ALA A 36 11.15 -11.03 -11.91
N ILE A 37 9.86 -11.06 -12.28
CA ILE A 37 9.07 -12.31 -12.30
C ILE A 37 9.65 -13.31 -13.31
N ALA A 38 9.99 -12.86 -14.52
CA ALA A 38 10.57 -13.73 -15.54
C ALA A 38 11.93 -14.33 -15.11
N ARG A 39 12.79 -13.52 -14.47
CA ARG A 39 14.06 -13.99 -13.90
C ARG A 39 13.84 -14.99 -12.77
N ALA A 40 12.98 -14.67 -11.81
CA ALA A 40 12.63 -15.57 -10.70
C ALA A 40 12.16 -16.95 -11.19
N ARG A 41 11.33 -16.99 -12.24
CA ARG A 41 10.91 -18.26 -12.85
C ARG A 41 12.04 -19.02 -13.52
N THR A 42 12.98 -18.31 -14.15
CA THR A 42 14.17 -18.91 -14.77
C THR A 42 15.06 -19.58 -13.72
N LEU A 43 15.08 -19.06 -12.49
CA LEU A 43 15.77 -19.64 -11.34
C LEU A 43 15.01 -20.82 -10.70
N GLY A 44 13.80 -21.13 -11.19
CA GLY A 44 13.02 -22.29 -10.73
C GLY A 44 12.03 -22.00 -9.61
N PHE A 45 11.84 -20.73 -9.23
CA PHE A 45 10.85 -20.36 -8.21
C PHE A 45 9.42 -20.42 -8.73
N ALA A 46 8.50 -20.79 -7.85
CA ALA A 46 7.10 -20.46 -8.00
C ALA A 46 6.85 -18.97 -7.78
N ILE A 47 5.89 -18.41 -8.51
CA ILE A 47 5.50 -17.01 -8.35
C ILE A 47 4.12 -16.95 -7.73
N VAL A 48 4.04 -16.38 -6.52
CA VAL A 48 2.78 -16.19 -5.80
C VAL A 48 2.61 -14.72 -5.50
N VAL A 49 1.47 -14.15 -5.85
CA VAL A 49 1.07 -12.82 -5.37
C VAL A 49 0.22 -13.00 -4.13
N PHE A 50 0.49 -12.23 -3.07
CA PHE A 50 -0.26 -12.31 -1.80
C PHE A 50 -0.58 -10.92 -1.24
N SER A 51 -1.86 -10.55 -1.21
CA SER A 51 -2.24 -9.15 -0.97
C SER A 51 -3.39 -8.93 0.01
N ASN A 52 -3.29 -7.89 0.84
CA ASN A 52 -4.36 -7.48 1.75
C ASN A 52 -5.37 -6.56 1.03
N GLN A 53 -6.49 -7.09 0.56
CA GLN A 53 -7.49 -6.36 -0.23
C GLN A 53 -8.63 -5.80 0.61
N SER A 54 -8.26 -4.93 1.56
CA SER A 54 -9.19 -4.42 2.56
C SER A 54 -10.15 -3.31 2.09
N GLY A 55 -10.07 -2.94 0.80
CA GLY A 55 -11.10 -2.12 0.13
C GLY A 55 -12.45 -2.86 0.07
N VAL A 56 -12.42 -4.19 -0.02
CA VAL A 56 -13.61 -5.06 0.03
C VAL A 56 -14.33 -4.92 1.37
N ALA A 57 -13.61 -5.11 2.48
CA ALA A 57 -14.13 -4.89 3.83
C ALA A 57 -14.66 -3.47 4.07
N ARG A 58 -14.18 -2.47 3.33
CA ARG A 58 -14.61 -1.07 3.44
C ARG A 58 -15.76 -0.72 2.50
N GLY A 59 -16.20 -1.65 1.64
CA GLY A 59 -17.27 -1.42 0.68
C GLY A 59 -16.87 -0.49 -0.47
N MET A 60 -15.57 -0.37 -0.76
CA MET A 60 -15.05 0.46 -1.85
C MET A 60 -15.18 -0.23 -3.21
N PHE A 61 -15.07 -1.56 -3.22
CA PHE A 61 -15.22 -2.45 -4.37
C PHE A 61 -15.49 -3.88 -3.90
N GLY A 62 -15.85 -4.79 -4.81
CA GLY A 62 -16.13 -6.20 -4.52
C GLY A 62 -14.93 -7.13 -4.74
N GLU A 63 -15.09 -8.41 -4.42
CA GLU A 63 -14.08 -9.44 -4.72
C GLU A 63 -13.93 -9.67 -6.24
N ASP A 64 -14.99 -9.49 -7.02
CA ASP A 64 -14.93 -9.56 -8.49
C ASP A 64 -14.01 -8.47 -9.07
N ASP A 65 -13.99 -7.28 -8.48
CA ASP A 65 -13.10 -6.18 -8.86
C ASP A 65 -11.64 -6.52 -8.53
N VAL A 66 -11.39 -7.15 -7.36
CA VAL A 66 -10.06 -7.67 -7.00
C VAL A 66 -9.58 -8.69 -8.03
N GLN A 67 -10.46 -9.60 -8.46
CA GLN A 67 -10.13 -10.58 -9.49
C GLN A 67 -9.81 -9.89 -10.83
N ALA A 68 -10.63 -8.92 -11.25
CA ALA A 68 -10.39 -8.17 -12.48
C ALA A 68 -9.05 -7.41 -12.46
N VAL A 69 -8.68 -6.84 -11.32
CA VAL A 69 -7.36 -6.20 -11.11
C VAL A 69 -6.23 -7.22 -11.23
N ASN A 70 -6.37 -8.40 -10.64
CA ASN A 70 -5.36 -9.46 -10.75
C ASN A 70 -5.22 -10.00 -12.18
N GLU A 71 -6.33 -10.19 -12.90
CA GLU A 71 -6.32 -10.58 -14.31
C GLU A 71 -5.64 -9.52 -15.17
N ARG A 72 -5.86 -8.24 -14.87
CA ARG A 72 -5.21 -7.14 -15.57
C ARG A 72 -3.72 -7.08 -15.28
N LEU A 73 -3.30 -7.34 -14.03
CA LEU A 73 -1.89 -7.50 -13.66
C LEU A 73 -1.24 -8.60 -14.51
N ASP A 74 -1.85 -9.78 -14.58
CA ASP A 74 -1.33 -10.91 -15.38
C ASP A 74 -1.16 -10.53 -16.86
N GLN A 75 -2.16 -9.87 -17.44
CA GLN A 75 -2.10 -9.40 -18.84
C GLN A 75 -0.95 -8.42 -19.06
N LEU A 76 -0.76 -7.46 -18.16
CA LEU A 76 0.28 -6.46 -18.29
C LEU A 76 1.67 -7.09 -18.17
N LEU A 77 1.87 -7.99 -17.20
CA LEU A 77 3.13 -8.69 -17.00
C LEU A 77 3.54 -9.46 -18.26
N VAL A 78 2.65 -10.29 -18.79
CA VAL A 78 2.89 -11.08 -20.00
C VAL A 78 3.10 -10.19 -21.23
N SER A 79 2.40 -9.06 -21.31
CA SER A 79 2.56 -8.09 -22.41
C SER A 79 3.94 -7.42 -22.44
N GLN A 80 4.55 -7.21 -21.27
CA GLN A 80 5.91 -6.66 -21.15
C GLN A 80 6.97 -7.75 -21.29
N ASN A 81 6.74 -8.93 -20.70
CA ASN A 81 7.64 -10.06 -20.78
C ASN A 81 6.84 -11.38 -20.78
N ALA A 82 6.90 -12.14 -21.88
CA ALA A 82 6.10 -13.35 -22.05
C ALA A 82 6.36 -14.47 -21.03
N GLN A 83 7.49 -14.42 -20.32
CA GLN A 83 7.81 -15.37 -19.25
C GLN A 83 7.32 -14.92 -17.87
N ALA A 84 6.82 -13.69 -17.72
CA ALA A 84 6.36 -13.12 -16.45
C ALA A 84 4.97 -13.67 -16.05
N ILE A 85 4.93 -14.93 -15.64
CA ILE A 85 3.68 -15.66 -15.32
C ILE A 85 3.56 -15.87 -13.82
N ILE A 86 2.44 -15.42 -13.23
CA ILE A 86 2.09 -15.71 -11.84
C ILE A 86 1.46 -17.10 -11.77
N ASP A 87 1.93 -17.95 -10.85
CA ASP A 87 1.37 -19.29 -10.68
C ASP A 87 0.10 -19.26 -9.81
N ARG A 88 0.00 -18.29 -8.88
CA ARG A 88 -1.16 -18.17 -7.99
C ARG A 88 -1.31 -16.77 -7.40
N HIS A 89 -2.56 -16.31 -7.33
CA HIS A 89 -2.96 -15.14 -6.57
C HIS A 89 -3.60 -15.56 -5.25
N GLU A 90 -3.18 -14.90 -4.19
CA GLU A 90 -3.75 -14.96 -2.84
C GLU A 90 -4.16 -13.57 -2.41
N TYR A 91 -5.33 -13.47 -1.78
CA TYR A 91 -5.73 -12.22 -1.17
C TYR A 91 -6.57 -12.44 0.09
N CYS A 92 -6.57 -11.42 0.95
CA CYS A 92 -7.42 -11.37 2.13
C CYS A 92 -8.38 -10.17 2.05
N PRO A 93 -9.70 -10.39 1.92
CA PRO A 93 -10.69 -9.31 1.90
C PRO A 93 -11.09 -8.83 3.31
N PHE A 94 -10.73 -9.59 4.35
CA PHE A 94 -11.18 -9.36 5.72
C PHE A 94 -10.44 -8.23 6.44
N HIS A 95 -11.15 -7.56 7.36
CA HIS A 95 -10.60 -6.55 8.25
C HIS A 95 -11.34 -6.56 9.61
N PRO A 96 -10.66 -6.45 10.76
CA PRO A 96 -11.34 -6.43 12.07
C PRO A 96 -12.31 -5.25 12.21
N ASP A 97 -11.91 -4.09 11.69
CA ASP A 97 -12.74 -2.87 11.65
C ASP A 97 -13.53 -2.68 10.33
N ALA A 98 -13.89 -3.76 9.62
CA ALA A 98 -14.59 -3.66 8.33
C ALA A 98 -15.90 -2.86 8.43
N THR A 99 -16.27 -2.08 7.41
CA THR A 99 -17.59 -1.44 7.33
C THR A 99 -18.65 -2.43 6.86
N VAL A 100 -18.27 -3.35 5.97
CA VAL A 100 -19.14 -4.41 5.45
C VAL A 100 -19.10 -5.60 6.41
N GLU A 101 -20.24 -5.89 7.04
CA GLU A 101 -20.32 -6.83 8.16
C GLU A 101 -19.86 -8.25 7.81
N SER A 102 -20.12 -8.73 6.59
CA SER A 102 -19.66 -10.06 6.14
C SER A 102 -18.15 -10.21 6.09
N TYR A 103 -17.40 -9.10 6.07
CA TYR A 103 -15.94 -9.10 6.04
C TYR A 103 -15.31 -8.65 7.37
N ARG A 104 -16.14 -8.41 8.40
CA ARG A 104 -15.69 -7.97 9.73
C ARG A 104 -15.22 -9.16 10.55
N GLN A 105 -13.95 -9.49 10.41
CA GLN A 105 -13.31 -10.50 11.25
C GLN A 105 -11.80 -10.29 11.33
N ASP A 106 -11.22 -10.80 12.40
CA ASP A 106 -9.80 -11.11 12.40
C ASP A 106 -9.56 -12.38 11.57
N SER A 107 -8.48 -12.40 10.79
CA SER A 107 -8.20 -13.49 9.87
C SER A 107 -6.71 -13.73 9.79
N ASP A 108 -6.31 -14.99 9.98
CA ASP A 108 -4.90 -15.38 9.86
C ASP A 108 -4.36 -15.22 8.43
N ARG A 109 -5.25 -15.05 7.45
CA ARG A 109 -4.87 -14.72 6.07
C ARG A 109 -4.50 -13.25 5.91
N ARG A 110 -4.91 -12.37 6.82
CA ARG A 110 -4.60 -10.94 6.77
C ARG A 110 -3.18 -10.71 7.28
N LYS A 111 -2.29 -10.18 6.44
CA LYS A 111 -0.93 -9.77 6.86
C LYS A 111 -1.04 -8.79 8.04
N PRO A 112 -0.35 -9.02 9.17
CA PRO A 112 0.88 -9.82 9.32
C PRO A 112 0.70 -11.34 9.53
N GLY A 113 -0.53 -11.87 9.51
CA GLY A 113 -0.75 -13.32 9.51
C GLY A 113 -0.20 -14.01 8.25
N ALA A 114 0.31 -15.23 8.42
CA ALA A 114 0.97 -16.02 7.37
C ALA A 114 0.01 -16.94 6.58
N GLY A 115 -1.30 -16.87 6.83
CA GLY A 115 -2.29 -17.82 6.28
C GLY A 115 -2.34 -17.87 4.75
N MET A 116 -2.11 -16.75 4.06
CA MET A 116 -2.01 -16.74 2.59
C MET A 116 -0.78 -17.51 2.09
N ILE A 117 0.36 -17.37 2.77
CA ILE A 117 1.61 -18.06 2.41
C ILE A 117 1.45 -19.57 2.61
N HIS A 118 0.90 -19.98 3.76
CA HIS A 118 0.62 -21.40 4.03
C HIS A 118 -0.37 -22.00 3.04
N SER A 119 -1.46 -21.29 2.73
CA SER A 119 -2.44 -21.79 1.75
C SER A 119 -1.84 -21.97 0.36
N ALA A 120 -0.93 -21.09 -0.07
CA ALA A 120 -0.18 -21.26 -1.30
C ALA A 120 0.82 -22.40 -1.26
N ALA A 121 1.50 -22.59 -0.13
CA ALA A 121 2.43 -23.69 0.05
C ALA A 121 1.75 -25.05 -0.05
N ASP A 122 0.59 -25.20 0.58
CA ASP A 122 -0.22 -26.42 0.50
C ASP A 122 -0.72 -26.67 -0.94
N ALA A 123 -1.17 -25.61 -1.62
CA ALA A 123 -1.74 -25.73 -2.97
C ALA A 123 -0.68 -26.07 -4.05
N LEU A 124 0.55 -25.57 -3.91
CA LEU A 124 1.60 -25.68 -4.93
C LEU A 124 2.76 -26.62 -4.52
N GLY A 125 2.75 -27.15 -3.30
CA GLY A 125 3.85 -27.96 -2.77
C GLY A 125 5.14 -27.16 -2.61
N ILE A 126 5.05 -25.97 -1.99
CA ILE A 126 6.17 -25.02 -1.86
C ILE A 126 7.09 -25.40 -0.70
N ASP A 127 8.40 -25.25 -0.93
CA ASP A 127 9.43 -25.34 0.11
C ASP A 127 9.65 -23.98 0.80
N LEU A 128 8.91 -23.72 1.89
CA LEU A 128 8.92 -22.41 2.58
C LEU A 128 10.30 -21.98 3.12
N PRO A 129 11.11 -22.85 3.75
CA PRO A 129 12.46 -22.48 4.20
C PRO A 129 13.40 -21.95 3.11
N ASN A 130 13.20 -22.35 1.86
CA ASN A 130 13.98 -21.87 0.72
C ASN A 130 13.20 -20.85 -0.14
N SER A 131 12.09 -20.32 0.40
CA SER A 131 11.24 -19.34 -0.27
C SER A 131 11.49 -17.93 0.24
N TRP A 132 11.07 -16.96 -0.56
CA TRP A 132 11.30 -15.54 -0.32
C TRP A 132 9.98 -14.75 -0.29
N VAL A 133 9.92 -13.74 0.56
CA VAL A 133 8.86 -12.72 0.56
C VAL A 133 9.44 -11.38 0.15
N ILE A 134 8.78 -10.70 -0.79
CA ILE A 134 9.10 -9.34 -1.24
C ILE A 134 7.85 -8.47 -1.07
N GLY A 135 7.94 -7.41 -0.28
CA GLY A 135 6.82 -6.48 -0.03
C GLY A 135 7.28 -5.10 0.43
N ASP A 136 6.37 -4.12 0.39
CA ASP A 136 6.67 -2.71 0.70
C ASP A 136 6.49 -2.36 2.18
N ALA A 137 5.83 -3.21 2.96
CA ALA A 137 5.40 -2.89 4.30
C ALA A 137 5.91 -3.87 5.37
N PRO A 138 6.07 -3.43 6.64
CA PRO A 138 6.52 -4.29 7.73
C PRO A 138 5.65 -5.54 7.94
N ARG A 139 4.34 -5.44 7.67
CA ARG A 139 3.41 -6.57 7.76
C ARG A 139 3.75 -7.72 6.79
N ASP A 140 4.37 -7.42 5.66
CA ASP A 140 4.74 -8.43 4.66
C ASP A 140 5.95 -9.22 5.17
N ILE A 141 6.91 -8.50 5.75
CA ILE A 141 8.07 -9.08 6.43
C ILE A 141 7.64 -9.93 7.62
N GLU A 142 6.71 -9.44 8.45
CA GLU A 142 6.17 -10.20 9.57
C GLU A 142 5.50 -11.50 9.11
N ALA A 143 4.71 -11.46 8.02
CA ALA A 143 4.09 -12.65 7.46
C ALA A 143 5.13 -13.64 6.92
N GLY A 144 6.18 -13.16 6.24
CA GLY A 144 7.27 -14.00 5.74
C GLY A 144 8.05 -14.69 6.85
N VAL A 145 8.43 -13.95 7.89
CA VAL A 145 9.12 -14.52 9.06
C VAL A 145 8.22 -15.53 9.78
N ALA A 146 6.93 -15.24 9.94
CA ALA A 146 5.99 -16.18 10.56
C ALA A 146 5.83 -17.47 9.74
N ALA A 147 5.96 -17.40 8.42
CA ALA A 147 5.94 -18.56 7.53
C ALA A 147 7.29 -19.32 7.45
N GLY A 148 8.37 -18.74 7.97
CA GLY A 148 9.73 -19.30 7.86
C GLY A 148 10.41 -19.05 6.51
N CYS A 149 9.97 -18.04 5.76
CA CYS A 149 10.61 -17.59 4.53
C CYS A 149 11.73 -16.58 4.82
N HIS A 150 12.64 -16.43 3.87
CA HIS A 150 13.52 -15.26 3.79
C HIS A 150 12.74 -14.01 3.37
N THR A 151 13.20 -12.83 3.76
CA THR A 151 12.42 -11.59 3.63
C THR A 151 13.22 -10.42 3.05
N ILE A 152 12.63 -9.76 2.06
CA ILE A 152 13.17 -8.57 1.42
C ILE A 152 12.14 -7.44 1.55
N LEU A 153 12.54 -6.37 2.23
CA LEU A 153 11.77 -5.13 2.24
C LEU A 153 12.09 -4.32 0.97
N PHE A 154 11.07 -4.07 0.17
CA PHE A 154 11.17 -3.30 -1.06
C PHE A 154 10.82 -1.83 -0.81
N CYS A 155 11.72 -0.93 -1.19
CA CYS A 155 11.60 0.51 -0.96
C CYS A 155 11.90 1.28 -2.24
N ASP A 156 10.94 1.40 -3.16
CA ASP A 156 11.13 2.24 -4.35
C ASP A 156 11.11 3.73 -3.96
N PRO A 157 12.20 4.50 -4.18
CA PRO A 157 12.24 5.92 -3.87
C PRO A 157 11.33 6.78 -4.76
N ASN A 158 10.84 6.25 -5.89
CA ASN A 158 9.98 6.96 -6.83
C ASN A 158 8.48 6.71 -6.60
N LEU A 159 8.12 5.73 -5.74
CA LEU A 159 6.74 5.45 -5.39
C LEU A 159 6.33 6.23 -4.15
N SER A 160 5.06 6.63 -4.12
CA SER A 160 4.42 7.12 -2.90
C SER A 160 4.50 6.04 -1.83
N ARG A 161 4.88 6.41 -0.60
CA ARG A 161 4.87 5.46 0.51
C ARG A 161 3.42 5.19 0.93
N SER A 162 3.07 3.91 1.01
CA SER A 162 1.78 3.50 1.54
C SER A 162 1.72 3.78 3.05
N PRO A 163 0.53 4.04 3.64
CA PRO A 163 0.39 4.12 5.10
C PRO A 163 0.84 2.85 5.83
N ALA A 164 0.89 1.73 5.11
CA ALA A 164 1.39 0.47 5.63
C ALA A 164 2.90 0.45 5.79
N ALA A 165 3.64 1.10 4.89
CA ALA A 165 5.10 1.21 4.96
C ALA A 165 5.58 2.01 6.18
N ASP A 166 4.72 2.88 6.72
CA ASP A 166 4.98 3.69 7.92
C ASP A 166 4.55 3.01 9.23
N ALA A 167 4.01 1.78 9.16
CA ALA A 167 3.63 1.02 10.34
C ALA A 167 4.86 0.70 11.22
N THR A 168 4.60 0.41 12.50
CA THR A 168 5.66 0.05 13.44
C THR A 168 6.35 -1.25 13.00
N VAL A 169 7.64 -1.16 12.72
CA VAL A 169 8.49 -2.31 12.42
C VAL A 169 8.69 -3.14 13.68
N ARG A 170 8.22 -4.40 13.68
CA ARG A 170 8.40 -5.34 14.80
C ARG A 170 9.51 -6.33 14.56
N VAL A 171 9.75 -6.65 13.30
CA VAL A 171 10.73 -7.64 12.85
C VAL A 171 11.63 -7.00 11.79
N LYS A 172 12.93 -7.31 11.85
CA LYS A 172 13.90 -6.80 10.89
C LYS A 172 13.87 -7.69 9.63
N PRO A 173 13.79 -7.14 8.41
CA PRO A 173 13.94 -7.93 7.20
C PRO A 173 15.39 -8.41 7.02
N ASP A 174 15.57 -9.50 6.29
CA ASP A 174 16.91 -10.01 5.96
C ASP A 174 17.64 -9.03 5.04
N HIS A 175 16.94 -8.51 4.03
CA HIS A 175 17.47 -7.52 3.10
C HIS A 175 16.51 -6.34 2.89
N THR A 176 17.05 -5.22 2.42
CA THR A 176 16.28 -4.06 1.97
C THR A 176 16.85 -3.58 0.64
N VAL A 177 15.97 -3.39 -0.34
CA VAL A 177 16.37 -3.08 -1.72
C VAL A 177 15.49 -1.98 -2.28
N ASN A 178 16.00 -1.25 -3.29
CA ASN A 178 15.30 -0.11 -3.89
C ASN A 178 14.79 -0.39 -5.31
N SER A 179 15.02 -1.60 -5.83
CA SER A 179 14.50 -2.05 -7.13
C SER A 179 14.21 -3.56 -7.08
N LEU A 180 13.25 -4.02 -7.87
CA LEU A 180 12.97 -5.45 -8.00
C LEU A 180 14.13 -6.21 -8.65
N ALA A 181 14.92 -5.55 -9.50
CA ALA A 181 16.14 -6.14 -10.05
C ALA A 181 17.14 -6.49 -8.94
N GLN A 182 17.38 -5.57 -7.99
CA GLN A 182 18.24 -5.84 -6.83
C GLN A 182 17.68 -6.95 -5.94
N ALA A 183 16.35 -7.04 -5.80
CA ALA A 183 15.73 -8.12 -5.05
C ALA A 183 16.08 -9.49 -5.65
N ILE A 184 16.00 -9.63 -6.98
CA ILE A 184 16.37 -10.87 -7.65
C ILE A 184 17.88 -11.12 -7.59
N ASP A 185 18.72 -10.08 -7.71
CA ASP A 185 20.18 -10.23 -7.59
C ASP A 185 20.60 -10.77 -6.20
N VAL A 186 19.90 -10.37 -5.14
CA VAL A 186 20.11 -10.91 -3.78
C VAL A 186 19.76 -12.40 -3.73
N ILE A 187 18.62 -12.78 -4.31
CA ILE A 187 18.16 -14.19 -4.32
C ILE A 187 19.12 -15.06 -5.13
N GLU A 188 19.58 -14.59 -6.28
CA GLU A 188 20.58 -15.29 -7.10
C GLU A 188 21.92 -15.47 -6.36
N GLY A 189 22.32 -14.47 -5.55
CA GLY A 189 23.56 -14.52 -4.78
C GLY A 189 23.52 -15.44 -3.56
N ASP A 190 22.36 -15.59 -2.93
CA ASP A 190 22.18 -16.50 -1.78
C ASP A 190 22.14 -17.98 -2.20
N ASP A 191 21.66 -18.27 -3.41
CA ASP A 191 21.65 -19.63 -3.98
C ASP A 191 23.07 -20.23 -4.19
N ASP A 192 24.11 -19.39 -4.29
CA ASP A 192 25.51 -19.83 -4.47
C ASP A 192 26.13 -20.43 -3.18
N GLU A 193 25.60 -20.14 -1.99
CA GLU A 193 26.05 -20.79 -0.73
C GLU A 193 25.38 -22.14 -0.47
N HIS A 194 24.30 -22.48 -1.21
CA HIS A 194 23.54 -23.73 -1.06
C HIS A 194 23.03 -24.26 -2.41
N THR A 195 23.91 -24.84 -3.25
CA THR A 195 23.45 -25.63 -4.41
C THR A 195 24.12 -26.98 -4.56
N PRO A 196 23.35 -27.98 -5.03
CA PRO A 196 23.59 -28.38 -6.42
C PRO A 196 22.29 -28.68 -7.16
N PHE A 197 21.72 -27.68 -7.85
CA PHE A 197 20.78 -27.91 -8.95
C PHE A 197 21.06 -26.94 -10.11
N ALA A 198 22.11 -27.23 -10.86
CA ALA A 198 22.33 -26.62 -12.17
C ALA A 198 22.56 -27.72 -13.22
N GLN A 199 21.72 -27.75 -14.25
CA GLN A 199 22.09 -28.30 -15.55
C GLN A 199 22.08 -27.17 -16.58
N LYS A 200 23.28 -26.84 -17.06
CA LYS A 200 23.63 -25.85 -18.06
C LYS A 200 23.30 -26.36 -19.48
N PRO A 201 23.07 -25.46 -20.44
CA PRO A 201 23.95 -25.42 -21.63
C PRO A 201 24.34 -23.97 -21.99
N ALA A 202 25.63 -23.61 -22.02
CA ALA A 202 26.57 -23.72 -23.15
C ALA A 202 26.59 -22.48 -24.08
N ALA A 203 27.46 -21.53 -23.71
CA ALA A 203 28.36 -20.66 -24.51
C ALA A 203 27.89 -20.05 -25.85
N THR A 204 28.10 -18.74 -26.03
CA THR A 204 29.25 -18.21 -26.81
C THR A 204 29.54 -16.73 -26.56
N LEU A 205 30.84 -16.42 -26.47
CA LEU A 205 31.47 -15.10 -26.32
C LEU A 205 31.51 -14.34 -27.66
N ARG A 206 31.47 -13.00 -27.61
CA ARG A 206 32.26 -12.12 -28.50
C ARG A 206 32.45 -10.72 -27.91
N GLU A 207 33.64 -10.18 -28.18
CA GLU A 207 34.28 -9.02 -27.56
C GLU A 207 33.88 -7.64 -28.16
N LYS A 208 34.22 -6.62 -27.35
CA LYS A 208 34.27 -5.14 -27.52
C LYS A 208 34.48 -4.57 -28.93
N GLU A 209 33.90 -3.38 -29.15
CA GLU A 209 34.64 -2.20 -29.64
C GLU A 209 33.96 -0.85 -29.30
N LYS A 210 34.78 0.18 -29.02
CA LYS A 210 34.42 1.57 -28.69
C LYS A 210 34.34 2.41 -29.97
N SER A 211 33.37 3.33 -30.05
CA SER A 211 33.59 4.66 -30.67
C SER A 211 32.49 5.66 -30.28
N ASP A 212 32.94 6.81 -29.79
CA ASP A 212 32.29 8.14 -29.78
C ASP A 212 33.21 9.04 -30.65
N PRO A 213 32.84 10.25 -31.13
CA PRO A 213 31.76 11.13 -30.65
C PRO A 213 30.91 11.81 -31.77
N ASP A 214 29.83 12.54 -31.42
CA ASP A 214 29.77 14.02 -31.50
C ASP A 214 28.33 14.63 -31.40
N ALA A 215 28.29 15.79 -30.72
CA ALA A 215 27.41 16.96 -30.73
C ALA A 215 25.86 16.96 -30.96
N SER A 216 25.19 17.71 -30.05
CA SER A 216 24.13 18.73 -30.30
C SER A 216 22.71 18.44 -29.78
N SER A 217 22.27 19.18 -28.75
CA SER A 217 21.21 20.21 -28.86
C SER A 217 20.62 20.61 -27.50
N THR A 218 21.11 21.73 -26.97
CA THR A 218 20.55 22.45 -25.83
C THR A 218 19.54 23.48 -26.30
N THR A 219 18.22 23.19 -26.22
CA THR A 219 17.13 24.20 -26.31
C THR A 219 15.73 23.72 -25.87
N LYS A 220 15.58 22.61 -25.12
CA LYS A 220 14.25 22.11 -24.67
C LYS A 220 13.86 22.40 -23.20
N SER A 221 14.69 23.10 -22.42
CA SER A 221 14.56 23.14 -20.96
C SER A 221 13.52 24.15 -20.40
N SER A 222 13.13 25.19 -21.16
CA SER A 222 12.18 26.19 -20.64
C SER A 222 10.71 25.85 -20.91
N SER A 223 10.40 25.23 -22.06
CA SER A 223 9.03 24.78 -22.37
C SER A 223 8.60 23.66 -21.43
N SER A 224 9.49 22.69 -21.19
CA SER A 224 9.19 21.57 -20.30
C SER A 224 8.91 22.03 -18.87
N ARG A 225 9.66 23.00 -18.33
CA ARG A 225 9.40 23.52 -16.97
C ARG A 225 8.07 24.25 -16.85
N LEU A 226 7.65 24.98 -17.88
CA LEU A 226 6.35 25.67 -17.89
C LEU A 226 5.20 24.67 -18.04
N GLU A 227 5.38 23.62 -18.84
CA GLU A 227 4.45 22.49 -18.97
C GLU A 227 4.34 21.72 -17.66
N THR A 228 5.46 21.39 -17.00
CA THR A 228 5.49 20.73 -15.69
C THR A 228 4.83 21.61 -14.62
N LEU A 229 5.07 22.92 -14.60
CA LEU A 229 4.42 23.82 -13.62
C LEU A 229 2.92 23.91 -13.89
N ALA A 230 2.49 23.96 -15.15
CA ALA A 230 1.08 24.03 -15.52
C ALA A 230 0.35 22.73 -15.16
N GLU A 231 0.97 21.57 -15.40
CA GLU A 231 0.45 20.27 -14.96
C GLU A 231 0.40 20.16 -13.44
N GLN A 232 1.41 20.67 -12.73
CA GLN A 232 1.46 20.65 -11.27
C GLN A 232 0.39 21.58 -10.65
N ILE A 233 0.12 22.74 -11.28
CA ILE A 233 -0.99 23.63 -10.89
C ILE A 233 -2.34 22.99 -11.22
N LEU A 234 -2.50 22.37 -12.39
CA LEU A 234 -3.72 21.64 -12.76
C LEU A 234 -3.97 20.44 -11.84
N TYR A 235 -2.91 19.74 -11.44
CA TYR A 235 -2.93 18.66 -10.48
C TYR A 235 -3.38 19.14 -9.09
N GLU A 236 -2.83 20.25 -8.57
CA GLU A 236 -3.26 20.81 -7.29
C GLU A 236 -4.70 21.37 -7.33
N LEU A 237 -5.13 21.96 -8.45
CA LEU A 237 -6.51 22.43 -8.62
C LEU A 237 -7.50 21.25 -8.74
N ARG A 238 -7.09 20.13 -9.33
CA ARG A 238 -7.91 18.91 -9.40
C ARG A 238 -7.93 18.19 -8.05
N ARG A 239 -6.79 18.10 -7.35
CA ARG A 239 -6.67 17.62 -5.96
C ARG A 239 -7.54 18.42 -4.99
N SER A 240 -7.60 19.74 -5.13
CA SER A 240 -8.47 20.61 -4.31
C SER A 240 -9.96 20.47 -4.64
N LYS A 241 -10.33 19.94 -5.81
CA LYS A 241 -11.73 19.67 -6.21
C LYS A 241 -12.18 18.25 -5.90
N GLU A 242 -11.22 17.32 -5.80
CA GLU A 242 -11.40 15.89 -5.55
C GLU A 242 -11.08 15.48 -4.12
N GLN A 243 -10.81 16.42 -3.20
CA GLN A 243 -11.21 16.23 -1.82
C GLN A 243 -12.72 16.44 -1.76
N PRO A 244 -13.57 15.39 -1.80
CA PRO A 244 -14.83 15.54 -1.12
C PRO A 244 -14.45 15.87 0.31
N HIS A 245 -14.95 16.99 0.83
CA HIS A 245 -14.93 17.26 2.26
C HIS A 245 -15.72 16.15 2.98
N THR A 246 -15.16 14.94 3.10
CA THR A 246 -15.68 13.85 3.96
C THR A 246 -15.16 14.01 5.37
N ASP A 247 -15.14 15.26 5.84
CA ASP A 247 -14.91 15.58 7.24
C ASP A 247 -16.03 16.47 7.80
N PHE A 248 -17.19 16.48 7.13
CA PHE A 248 -18.41 17.01 7.69
C PHE A 248 -19.08 15.95 8.57
N SER A 249 -18.38 15.53 9.62
CA SER A 249 -19.03 14.85 10.73
C SER A 249 -20.05 15.84 11.31
N VAL A 250 -21.34 15.56 11.15
CA VAL A 250 -22.44 16.37 11.68
C VAL A 250 -22.21 16.65 13.18
N ALA A 251 -21.60 15.70 13.90
CA ALA A 251 -21.18 15.88 15.30
C ALA A 251 -20.10 16.95 15.48
N LYS A 252 -19.07 17.01 14.62
CA LYS A 252 -18.04 18.07 14.65
C LYS A 252 -18.63 19.45 14.31
N LEU A 253 -19.55 19.53 13.35
CA LEU A 253 -20.25 20.78 13.03
C LEU A 253 -21.12 21.25 14.22
N LEU A 254 -21.94 20.35 14.76
CA LEU A 254 -22.82 20.67 15.90
C LEU A 254 -21.99 21.06 17.14
N ALA A 255 -20.85 20.40 17.36
CA ALA A 255 -19.91 20.79 18.40
C ALA A 255 -19.34 22.19 18.17
N GLY A 256 -18.97 22.53 16.92
CA GLY A 256 -18.51 23.87 16.56
C GLY A 256 -19.57 24.95 16.82
N ILE A 257 -20.82 24.73 16.40
CA ILE A 257 -21.93 25.66 16.65
C ILE A 257 -22.19 25.81 18.16
N SER A 258 -22.23 24.69 18.89
CA SER A 258 -22.41 24.67 20.34
C SER A 258 -21.29 25.43 21.07
N GLN A 259 -20.05 25.33 20.60
CA GLN A 259 -18.92 26.07 21.15
C GLN A 259 -19.07 27.59 20.98
N VAL A 260 -19.52 28.05 19.80
CA VAL A 260 -19.77 29.49 19.56
C VAL A 260 -20.87 30.01 20.48
N ILE A 261 -21.93 29.23 20.68
CA ILE A 261 -23.03 29.58 21.60
C ILE A 261 -22.52 29.67 23.05
N SER A 262 -21.70 28.71 23.49
CA SER A 262 -21.08 28.71 24.83
C SER A 262 -20.28 29.99 25.08
N ILE A 263 -19.41 30.37 24.12
CA ILE A 263 -18.61 31.60 24.23
C ILE A 263 -19.49 32.85 24.26
N ALA A 264 -20.53 32.91 23.42
CA ALA A 264 -21.48 34.02 23.41
C ALA A 264 -22.22 34.16 24.75
N LEU A 265 -22.61 33.05 25.38
CA LEU A 265 -23.24 33.04 26.70
C LEU A 265 -22.30 33.51 27.80
N VAL A 266 -21.03 33.10 27.78
CA VAL A 266 -20.01 33.62 28.71
C VAL A 266 -19.79 35.12 28.52
N PHE A 267 -19.77 35.59 27.27
CA PHE A 267 -19.65 37.01 26.96
C PHE A 267 -20.87 37.82 27.45
N LEU A 268 -22.09 37.32 27.22
CA LEU A 268 -23.31 37.92 27.74
C LEU A 268 -23.36 37.91 29.27
N ALA A 269 -22.88 36.84 29.91
CA ALA A 269 -22.73 36.81 31.36
C ALA A 269 -21.78 37.92 31.81
N TYR A 270 -20.63 38.07 31.16
CA TYR A 270 -19.68 39.14 31.48
C TYR A 270 -20.27 40.55 31.33
N LEU A 271 -21.06 40.81 30.30
CA LEU A 271 -21.76 42.10 30.14
C LEU A 271 -22.81 42.34 31.23
N ASN A 272 -23.47 41.27 31.70
CA ASN A 272 -24.48 41.33 32.75
C ASN A 272 -23.92 41.03 34.16
N ARG A 273 -22.60 41.15 34.37
CA ARG A 273 -21.95 40.81 35.65
C ARG A 273 -22.46 41.57 36.87
N ASN A 274 -23.12 42.71 36.65
CA ASN A 274 -23.69 43.54 37.71
C ASN A 274 -25.05 43.03 38.20
N GLU A 275 -25.71 42.15 37.44
CA GLU A 275 -26.97 41.49 37.83
C GLU A 275 -26.70 40.04 38.23
N THR A 276 -26.63 39.75 39.52
CA THR A 276 -26.20 38.44 40.06
C THR A 276 -27.06 37.28 39.55
N THR A 277 -28.38 37.47 39.44
CA THR A 277 -29.31 36.42 38.97
C THR A 277 -29.11 36.10 37.49
N THR A 278 -29.04 37.14 36.65
CA THR A 278 -28.83 37.02 35.20
C THR A 278 -27.45 36.45 34.89
N PHE A 279 -26.42 36.92 35.61
CA PHE A 279 -25.05 36.43 35.53
C PHE A 279 -24.96 34.93 35.85
N GLY A 280 -25.53 34.50 36.97
CA GLY A 280 -25.51 33.10 37.40
C GLY A 280 -26.25 32.19 36.43
N ALA A 281 -27.42 32.61 35.94
CA ALA A 281 -28.21 31.84 34.99
C ALA A 281 -27.47 31.64 33.64
N LEU A 282 -26.84 32.70 33.12
CA LEU A 282 -26.08 32.64 31.87
C LEU A 282 -24.82 31.77 32.00
N LEU A 283 -24.13 31.82 33.13
CA LEU A 283 -22.97 30.94 33.39
C LEU A 283 -23.37 29.46 33.49
N LEU A 284 -24.45 29.15 34.22
CA LEU A 284 -24.94 27.77 34.31
C LEU A 284 -25.33 27.22 32.93
N PHE A 285 -25.98 28.05 32.10
CA PHE A 285 -26.34 27.65 30.75
C PHE A 285 -25.11 27.46 29.86
N ALA A 286 -24.10 28.31 29.96
CA ALA A 286 -22.83 28.16 29.25
C ALA A 286 -22.11 26.85 29.62
N VAL A 287 -22.03 26.52 30.91
CA VAL A 287 -21.43 25.26 31.39
C VAL A 287 -22.18 24.05 30.84
N TRP A 288 -23.52 24.10 30.85
CA TRP A 288 -24.34 23.02 30.30
C TRP A 288 -24.09 22.81 28.79
N VAL A 289 -24.08 23.89 28.01
CA VAL A 289 -23.75 23.85 26.57
C VAL A 289 -22.33 23.31 26.35
N GLN A 290 -21.38 23.66 27.22
CA GLN A 290 -20.01 23.13 27.13
C GLN A 290 -19.93 21.62 27.37
N CYS A 291 -20.64 21.09 28.37
CA CYS A 291 -20.73 19.65 28.62
C CYS A 291 -21.36 18.91 27.43
N PHE A 292 -22.38 19.50 26.81
CA PHE A 292 -23.00 18.97 25.60
C PHE A 292 -22.01 18.93 24.41
N THR A 293 -21.24 20.01 24.19
CA THR A 293 -20.18 20.05 23.15
C THR A 293 -19.15 18.95 23.34
N ILE A 294 -18.67 18.74 24.57
CA ILE A 294 -17.68 17.68 24.86
C ILE A 294 -18.27 16.30 24.57
N THR A 295 -19.54 16.08 24.92
CA THR A 295 -20.24 14.82 24.65
C THR A 295 -20.33 14.54 23.15
N LEU A 296 -20.68 15.55 22.34
CA LEU A 296 -20.71 15.44 20.87
C LEU A 296 -19.33 15.10 20.28
N LEU A 297 -18.26 15.68 20.82
CA LEU A 297 -16.88 15.41 20.36
C LEU A 297 -16.39 14.02 20.75
N ILE A 298 -16.78 13.50 21.92
CA ILE A 298 -16.44 12.13 22.34
C ILE A 298 -17.19 11.10 21.50
N MET A 299 -18.50 11.29 21.29
CA MET A 299 -19.31 10.40 20.46
C MET A 299 -18.87 10.43 19.00
N GLY A 300 -18.49 11.60 18.47
CA GLY A 300 -17.95 11.74 17.11
C GLY A 300 -16.56 11.14 16.90
N LYS A 301 -15.89 10.65 17.95
CA LYS A 301 -14.59 9.95 17.89
C LYS A 301 -14.74 8.42 17.88
N GLN A 302 -15.95 7.91 18.14
CA GLN A 302 -16.26 6.47 18.21
C GLN A 302 -17.02 5.95 16.98
N ASN A 303 -17.36 6.84 16.04
CA ASN A 303 -17.94 6.53 14.73
C ASN A 303 -16.92 6.82 13.63
#